data_AF-A0AA46PMU2-F1
#
_entry.id   AF-A0AA46PMU2-F1
#
_cell.length_a   1.000
_cell.length_b   1.000
_cell.length_c   1.000
_cell.angle_alpha   90.00
_cell.angle_beta   90.00
_cell.angle_gamma   90.00
#
_symmetry.space_group_name_H-M   'P 1'
#
loop_
_entity.id
_entity.type
_entity.pdbx_description
1 polymer ?
#
loop_
_entity_poly.entity_id
_entity_poly.type
_entity_poly.pdbx_seq_one_letter_code
_entity_poly.pdbx_strand_id
1 'polypeptide(L)' 'MTTLDIFKKELNLLIDEIQRCTNIKIKEQILNDILLIHNAVKDLLRKLTEPEK' A
#
# COMPACT_ATOMS: atom_id res chain seq x y z
N MET A 1 -15.09 -8.80 3.83
CA MET A 1 -13.86 -8.17 3.33
C MET A 1 -13.86 -6.73 3.78
N THR A 2 -12.95 -6.38 4.68
CA THR A 2 -12.80 -5.03 5.24
C THR A 2 -11.96 -4.14 4.31
N THR A 3 -11.97 -2.83 4.54
CA THR A 3 -11.07 -1.90 3.84
C THR A 3 -9.59 -2.27 4.01
N LEU A 4 -9.22 -2.79 5.19
CA LEU A 4 -7.89 -3.32 5.47
C LEU A 4 -7.58 -4.58 4.63
N ASP A 5 -8.55 -5.47 4.44
CA ASP A 5 -8.37 -6.66 3.59
C ASP A 5 -8.15 -6.27 2.12
N ILE A 6 -8.82 -5.22 1.64
CA ILE A 6 -8.59 -4.67 0.29
C ILE A 6 -7.14 -4.17 0.17
N PHE A 7 -6.70 -3.30 1.09
CA PHE A 7 -5.34 -2.76 1.04
C PHE A 7 -4.26 -3.85 1.13
N LYS A 8 -4.48 -4.88 1.96
CA LYS A 8 -3.55 -6.02 2.07
C LYS A 8 -3.46 -6.81 0.76
N LYS A 9 -4.59 -7.01 0.08
CA LYS A 9 -4.62 -7.69 -1.22
C LYS A 9 -3.87 -6.89 -2.29
N GLU A 10 -4.14 -5.60 -2.41
CA GLU A 10 -3.46 -4.72 -3.37
C GLU A 10 -1.96 -4.64 -3.11
N LEU A 11 -1.55 -4.53 -1.84
CA LEU A 11 -0.13 -4.51 -1.47
C LEU A 11 0.59 -5.80 -1.90
N ASN A 12 -0.03 -6.96 -1.70
CA ASN A 12 0.55 -8.24 -2.13
C ASN A 12 0.71 -8.30 -3.67
N LEU A 13 -0.27 -7.80 -4.42
CA LEU A 13 -0.18 -7.76 -5.89
C LEU A 13 1.00 -6.89 -6.35
N LEU A 14 1.18 -5.70 -5.76
CA LEU A 14 2.29 -4.80 -6.10
C LEU A 14 3.65 -5.39 -5.71
N ILE A 15 3.75 -6.10 -4.59
CA ILE A 15 4.97 -6.81 -4.19
C ILE A 15 5.28 -7.93 -5.19
N ASP A 16 4.28 -8.67 -5.65
CA ASP A 16 4.52 -9.71 -6.65
C ASP A 16 4.91 -9.13 -8.02
N GLU A 17 4.38 -7.94 -8.37
CA GLU A 17 4.72 -7.22 -9.60
C GLU A 17 6.14 -6.64 -9.55
N ILE A 18 6.58 -6.06 -8.42
CA ILE A 18 7.93 -5.48 -8.33
C ILE A 18 9.02 -6.57 -8.44
N GLN A 19 8.72 -7.78 -7.95
CA GLN A 19 9.61 -8.94 -8.05
C GLN A 19 9.73 -9.44 -9.50
N ARG A 20 8.62 -9.42 -10.25
CA ARG A 20 8.56 -9.93 -11.63
C ARG A 20 8.94 -8.90 -12.69
N CYS A 21 8.80 -7.60 -12.37
CA CYS A 21 9.14 -6.54 -13.29
C CYS A 21 10.67 -6.47 -13.47
N THR A 22 11.12 -6.32 -14.72
CA THR A 22 12.55 -6.11 -15.04
C THR A 22 12.86 -4.66 -15.40
N ASN A 23 11.82 -3.88 -15.70
CA ASN A 23 11.94 -2.48 -16.07
C ASN A 23 12.07 -1.59 -14.82
N ILE A 24 13.21 -0.91 -14.69
CA ILE A 24 13.53 -0.06 -13.52
C ILE A 24 12.52 1.08 -13.33
N LYS A 25 12.11 1.77 -14.41
CA LYS A 25 11.15 2.87 -14.30
C LYS A 25 9.80 2.40 -13.77
N ILE A 26 9.36 1.22 -14.21
CA ILE A 26 8.11 0.61 -13.73
C ILE A 26 8.28 0.16 -12.28
N LYS A 27 9.44 -0.37 -11.88
CA LYS A 27 9.72 -0.69 -10.46
C LYS A 27 9.64 0.53 -9.56
N GLU A 28 10.17 1.67 -9.99
CA GLU A 28 10.09 2.92 -9.24
C GLU A 28 8.63 3.38 -9.07
N GLN A 29 7.81 3.24 -10.12
CA GLN A 29 6.37 3.52 -10.04
C GLN A 29 5.66 2.58 -9.05
N ILE A 30 5.88 1.27 -9.17
CA ILE A 30 5.31 0.27 -8.24
C ILE A 30 5.74 0.55 -6.79
N LEU A 31 7.00 0.94 -6.56
CA LEU A 31 7.49 1.32 -5.23
C LEU A 31 6.76 2.55 -4.68
N ASN A 32 6.52 3.56 -5.52
CA ASN A 32 5.75 4.74 -5.13
C ASN A 32 4.30 4.38 -4.77
N ASP A 33 3.66 3.49 -5.53
CA ASP A 33 2.30 3.03 -5.25
C ASP A 33 2.22 2.26 -3.93
N ILE A 34 3.21 1.39 -3.65
CA ILE A 34 3.35 0.71 -2.36
C ILE A 34 3.44 1.73 -1.21
N LEU A 35 4.26 2.77 -1.36
CA LEU A 35 4.41 3.81 -0.35
C LEU A 35 3.12 4.61 -0.11
N LEU A 36 2.38 4.92 -1.18
CA LEU A 36 1.08 5.59 -1.08
C LEU A 36 0.07 4.76 -0.29
N ILE A 37 -0.05 3.47 -0.60
CA ILE A 37 -0.94 2.56 0.11
C ILE A 37 -0.53 2.42 1.58
N HIS A 38 0.77 2.24 1.84
CA HIS A 38 1.28 2.15 3.21
C HIS A 38 0.92 3.40 4.04
N ASN A 39 1.10 4.59 3.47
CA ASN A 39 0.76 5.85 4.13
C ASN A 39 -0.75 5.98 4.38
N ALA A 40 -1.59 5.60 3.41
CA ALA A 40 -3.04 5.61 3.57
C ALA A 40 -3.51 4.67 4.69
N VAL A 41 -2.92 3.47 4.79
CA VAL A 41 -3.20 2.53 5.88
C VAL A 41 -2.74 3.09 7.22
N LYS A 42 -1.55 3.68 7.28
CA LYS A 42 -1.02 4.31 8.50
C LYS A 42 -1.94 5.44 8.98
N ASP A 43 -2.41 6.29 8.08
CA ASP A 43 -3.34 7.37 8.41
C ASP A 43 -4.72 6.85 8.86
N LEU A 44 -5.23 5.81 8.20
CA LEU A 44 -6.46 5.16 8.62
C LEU A 44 -6.33 4.59 10.04
N LEU A 45 -5.24 3.88 10.33
CA LEU A 45 -4.98 3.32 11.65
C LEU A 45 -4.86 4.43 12.71
N ARG A 46 -4.14 5.52 12.41
CA ARG A 46 -4.03 6.67 13.30
C ARG A 46 -5.41 7.24 13.67
N LYS A 47 -6.29 7.45 12.68
CA LYS A 47 -7.67 7.94 12.91
C LYS A 47 -8.52 6.98 13.75
N LEU A 48 -8.24 5.67 13.68
CA LEU A 48 -8.96 4.66 14.46
C LEU A 48 -8.44 4.56 15.90
N THR A 49 -7.16 4.89 16.14
CA THR A 49 -6.52 4.79 17.46
C THR A 49 -6.47 6.10 18.24
N GLU A 50 -6.56 7.24 17.55
CA GLU A 50 -6.61 8.57 18.16
C GLU A 50 -7.98 9.20 17.88
N PRO A 51 -8.89 9.25 18.87
CA PRO A 51 -10.14 9.99 18.69
C PRO A 51 -9.82 11.48 18.56
N GLU A 52 -10.39 12.13 17.55
CA GLU A 52 -10.36 13.59 17.41
C GLU A 52 -10.87 14.21 18.72
N LYS A 53 -10.03 15.02 19.37
CA LYS A 53 -10.35 15.75 20.61
C LYS A 53 -11.37 16.86 20.37
#